data_AF-A0A7V2B0F1-F1
#
_entry.id   AF-A0A7V2B0F1-F1
#
_cell.length_a   1.000
_cell.length_b   1.000
_cell.length_c   1.000
_cell.angle_alpha   90.00
_cell.angle_beta   90.00
_cell.angle_gamma   90.00
#
_symmetry.space_group_name_H-M   'P 1'
#
loop_
_entity.id
_entity.type
_entity.pdbx_description
1 polymer ?
#
loop_
_entity_poly.entity_id
_entity_poly.type
_entity_poly.pdbx_seq_one_letter_code
_entity_poly.pdbx_strand_id
1 'polypeptide(L)'
;MLRCSLGWVFVFVRPRLATVLACVNAARQALHLPPLYRLPTGAARHTRQCPLAQALNGLVGVDGVAYPDPEVAKRVAKAWGTNYVARSSWYVVALPPVLRRFVCDYDLGAFPALEDHQVQVSEPTPHAVA
;
A
#
# COMPACT_ATOMS: atom_id res chain seq x y z
N MET A 1 10.93 -41.79 10.84
CA MET A 1 9.99 -41.15 9.90
C MET A 1 8.92 -40.44 10.72
N LEU A 2 9.08 -39.14 10.99
CA LEU A 2 8.12 -38.35 11.77
C LEU A 2 7.41 -37.35 10.85
N ARG A 3 6.09 -37.51 10.72
CA ARG A 3 5.19 -36.66 9.95
C ARG A 3 5.05 -35.31 10.65
N CYS A 4 5.57 -34.23 10.06
CA CYS A 4 5.20 -32.87 10.46
C CYS A 4 3.97 -32.44 9.68
N SER A 5 2.81 -32.89 10.14
CA SER A 5 1.53 -32.25 9.84
C SER A 5 1.36 -31.07 10.79
N LEU A 6 1.91 -29.89 10.47
CA LEU A 6 1.51 -28.65 11.13
C LEU A 6 0.58 -27.88 10.20
N GLY A 7 -0.68 -27.84 10.61
CA GLY A 7 -1.74 -27.08 9.98
C GLY A 7 -1.38 -25.61 9.91
N TRP A 8 -1.47 -25.08 8.69
CA TRP A 8 -1.49 -23.65 8.43
C TRP A 8 -2.81 -23.08 8.94
N VAL A 9 -2.89 -22.84 10.24
CA VAL A 9 -3.86 -21.87 10.75
C VAL A 9 -3.33 -20.51 10.30
N PHE A 10 -3.80 -20.05 9.14
CA PHE A 10 -3.70 -18.65 8.75
C PHE A 10 -4.48 -17.86 9.79
N VAL A 11 -3.82 -17.47 10.87
CA VAL A 11 -4.37 -16.50 11.80
C VAL A 11 -4.57 -15.23 10.97
N PHE A 12 -5.83 -14.79 10.87
CA PHE A 12 -6.26 -13.54 10.21
C PHE A 12 -5.77 -12.32 11.00
N VAL A 13 -4.48 -12.27 11.34
CA VAL A 13 -3.90 -11.13 12.04
C VAL A 13 -3.73 -10.02 11.02
N ARG A 14 -4.56 -8.99 11.14
CA ARG A 14 -4.38 -7.75 10.40
C ARG A 14 -2.99 -7.20 10.68
N PRO A 15 -2.26 -6.72 9.65
CA PRO A 15 -0.93 -6.17 9.86
C PRO A 15 -1.01 -4.92 10.73
N ARG A 16 -0.11 -4.79 11.70
CA ARG A 16 0.00 -3.58 12.51
C ARG A 16 0.45 -2.41 11.63
N LEU A 17 -0.22 -1.27 11.73
CA LEU A 17 0.11 -0.08 10.95
C LEU A 17 1.58 0.37 11.14
N ALA A 18 2.14 0.20 12.33
CA ALA A 18 3.55 0.47 12.59
C ALA A 18 4.49 -0.41 11.73
N THR A 19 4.15 -1.67 11.51
CA THR A 19 4.92 -2.58 10.66
C THR A 19 4.78 -2.21 9.18
N VAL A 20 3.57 -1.86 8.74
CA VAL A 20 3.32 -1.35 7.39
C VAL A 20 4.13 -0.08 7.15
N LEU A 21 4.10 0.86 8.08
CA LEU A 21 4.86 2.11 8.03
C LEU A 21 6.38 1.86 7.97
N ALA A 22 6.90 0.92 8.76
CA ALA A 22 8.31 0.56 8.72
C ALA A 22 8.73 0.01 7.34
N CYS A 23 7.94 -0.89 6.75
CA CYS A 23 8.18 -1.39 5.40
C CYS A 23 8.10 -0.29 4.34
N VAL A 24 7.15 0.64 4.46
CA VAL A 24 7.03 1.80 3.59
C VAL A 24 8.25 2.71 3.72
N ASN A 25 8.70 3.00 4.94
CA ASN A 25 9.87 3.84 5.19
C ASN A 25 11.16 3.20 4.67
N ALA A 26 11.30 1.88 4.71
CA ALA A 26 12.42 1.18 4.08
C ALA A 26 12.48 1.43 2.56
N ALA A 27 11.34 1.37 1.87
CA ALA A 27 11.28 1.71 0.45
C ALA A 27 11.52 3.20 0.21
N ARG A 28 10.93 4.09 1.02
CA ARG A 28 11.15 5.54 0.91
C ARG A 28 12.63 5.90 1.07
N GLN A 29 13.34 5.28 2.01
CA GLN A 29 14.78 5.44 2.15
C GLN A 29 15.53 5.03 0.88
N ALA A 30 15.17 3.90 0.27
CA ALA A 30 15.76 3.45 -0.99
C ALA A 30 15.45 4.36 -2.19
N LEU A 31 14.34 5.10 -2.11
CA LEU A 31 13.91 6.13 -3.06
C LEU A 31 14.46 7.53 -2.73
N HIS A 32 15.26 7.69 -1.67
CA HIS A 32 15.72 8.99 -1.16
C HIS A 32 14.58 9.95 -0.79
N LEU A 33 13.44 9.41 -0.37
CA LEU A 33 12.31 10.16 0.15
C LEU A 33 12.40 10.26 1.68
N PRO A 34 11.94 11.38 2.28
CA PRO A 34 11.93 11.52 3.74
C PRO A 34 11.01 10.48 4.39
N PRO A 35 11.31 9.97 5.60
CA PRO A 35 10.45 9.00 6.26
C PRO A 35 9.09 9.62 6.62
N LEU A 36 8.06 8.77 6.69
CA LEU A 36 6.73 9.12 7.16
C LEU A 36 6.57 8.77 8.63
N TYR A 37 5.86 9.62 9.37
CA TYR A 37 5.41 9.35 10.74
C TYR A 37 4.05 8.64 10.78
N ARG A 38 3.25 8.79 9.71
CA ARG A 38 1.94 8.14 9.52
C ARG A 38 1.73 7.81 8.05
N LEU A 39 0.95 6.77 7.77
CA LEU A 39 0.52 6.48 6.41
C LEU A 39 -0.45 7.56 5.92
N PRO A 40 -0.39 7.96 4.64
CA PRO A 40 -1.36 8.89 4.08
C PRO A 40 -2.74 8.22 4.00
N THR A 41 -3.79 9.04 3.95
CA THR A 41 -5.13 8.59 3.57
C THR A 41 -5.17 8.28 2.08
N GLY A 42 -6.20 7.57 1.63
CA GLY A 42 -6.35 7.23 0.24
C GLY A 42 -7.74 6.76 -0.12
N ALA A 43 -7.87 6.26 -1.36
CA ALA A 43 -9.08 5.64 -1.85
C ALA A 43 -8.87 4.13 -2.06
N ALA A 44 -9.76 3.31 -1.50
CA ALA A 44 -9.78 1.87 -1.70
C ALA A 44 -9.96 1.52 -3.18
N ARG A 45 -9.35 0.43 -3.65
CA ARG A 45 -9.43 -0.07 -5.04
C ARG A 45 -8.91 0.89 -6.12
N HIS A 46 -8.28 1.99 -5.75
CA HIS A 46 -7.64 2.93 -6.67
C HIS A 46 -6.12 2.79 -6.66
N THR A 47 -5.56 2.32 -7.76
CA THR A 47 -4.12 1.99 -7.89
C THR A 47 -3.15 3.16 -7.71
N ARG A 48 -3.62 4.40 -7.92
CA ARG A 48 -2.84 5.64 -7.73
C ARG A 48 -3.14 6.37 -6.42
N GLN A 49 -4.30 6.10 -5.83
CA GLN A 49 -4.81 6.88 -4.70
C GLN A 49 -4.81 6.08 -3.40
N CYS A 50 -4.46 4.79 -3.41
CA CYS A 50 -4.33 4.03 -2.18
C CYS A 50 -3.15 4.56 -1.32
N PRO A 51 -3.17 4.35 0.01
CA PRO A 51 -2.13 4.83 0.91
C PRO A 51 -0.69 4.44 0.51
N LEU A 52 -0.49 3.23 -0.02
CA LEU A 52 0.82 2.79 -0.49
C LEU A 52 1.26 3.52 -1.76
N ALA A 53 0.35 3.77 -2.70
CA ALA A 53 0.66 4.47 -3.94
C ALA A 53 1.11 5.90 -3.66
N GLN A 54 0.37 6.59 -2.78
CA GLN A 54 0.73 7.94 -2.34
C GLN A 54 2.06 7.96 -1.57
N ALA A 55 2.28 6.99 -0.69
CA ALA A 55 3.50 6.92 0.11
C ALA A 55 4.76 6.60 -0.69
N LEU A 56 4.63 5.94 -1.85
CA LEU A 56 5.78 5.45 -2.63
C LEU A 56 5.92 6.13 -4.00
N ASN A 57 4.98 7.01 -4.36
CA ASN A 57 4.91 7.66 -5.67
C ASN A 57 4.94 6.63 -6.82
N GLY A 58 4.16 5.56 -6.68
CA GLY A 58 4.13 4.42 -7.61
C GLY A 58 2.71 3.93 -7.86
N LEU A 59 2.55 3.03 -8.84
CA LEU A 59 1.26 2.40 -9.14
C LEU A 59 1.13 1.10 -8.35
N VAL A 60 0.18 1.02 -7.42
CA VAL A 60 0.00 -0.16 -6.58
C VAL A 60 -1.14 -1.01 -7.14
N GLY A 61 -0.85 -2.28 -7.38
CA GLY A 61 -1.85 -3.30 -7.71
C GLY A 61 -1.75 -4.49 -6.77
N VAL A 62 -2.56 -5.52 -7.04
CA VAL A 62 -2.58 -6.77 -6.25
C VAL A 62 -1.21 -7.46 -6.25
N ASP A 63 -0.50 -7.40 -7.38
CA ASP A 63 0.76 -8.12 -7.58
C ASP A 63 1.99 -7.36 -7.07
N GLY A 64 1.91 -6.04 -6.86
CA GLY A 64 3.11 -5.25 -6.66
C GLY A 64 2.94 -3.73 -6.73
N VAL A 65 4.07 -3.05 -6.62
CA VAL A 65 4.20 -1.62 -6.96
C VAL A 65 4.97 -1.50 -8.27
N ALA A 66 4.39 -0.84 -9.26
CA ALA A 66 5.00 -0.63 -10.56
C ALA A 66 5.72 0.72 -10.64
N TYR A 67 6.94 0.69 -11.16
CA TYR A 67 7.76 1.87 -11.48
C TYR A 67 8.16 1.85 -12.96
N PRO A 68 8.32 3.01 -13.60
CA PRO A 68 8.75 3.08 -15.00
C PRO A 68 10.27 2.87 -15.15
N ASP A 69 11.04 3.15 -14.09
CA ASP A 69 12.50 3.04 -14.07
C ASP A 69 12.94 1.70 -13.42
N PRO A 70 13.76 0.88 -14.10
CA PRO A 70 14.26 -0.38 -13.55
C PRO A 70 15.15 -0.21 -12.32
N GLU A 71 15.96 0.84 -12.24
CA GLU A 71 16.87 1.06 -11.11
C GLU A 71 16.09 1.49 -9.85
N VAL A 72 14.97 2.19 -10.04
CA VAL A 72 14.00 2.46 -8.97
C VAL A 72 13.41 1.15 -8.45
N ALA A 73 12.87 0.31 -9.34
CA ALA A 73 12.28 -0.97 -8.96
C ALA A 73 13.28 -1.89 -8.25
N LYS A 74 14.53 -1.96 -8.75
CA LYS A 74 15.61 -2.74 -8.16
C LYS A 74 15.97 -2.29 -6.74
N ARG A 75 16.05 -0.98 -6.49
CA ARG A 75 16.33 -0.44 -5.15
C ARG A 75 15.22 -0.78 -4.16
N VAL A 76 13.96 -0.63 -4.57
CA VAL A 76 12.80 -0.97 -3.74
C VAL A 76 12.74 -2.47 -3.47
N ALA A 77 12.95 -3.30 -4.49
CA ALA A 77 13.00 -4.76 -4.35
C ALA A 77 14.09 -5.18 -3.34
N LYS A 78 15.28 -4.59 -3.43
CA LYS A 78 16.36 -4.82 -2.46
C LYS A 78 15.99 -4.38 -1.05
N ALA A 79 15.35 -3.22 -0.88
CA ALA A 79 14.92 -2.71 0.42
C ALA A 79 13.88 -3.61 1.10
N TRP A 80 13.07 -4.29 0.31
CA TRP A 80 12.05 -5.22 0.79
C TRP A 80 12.50 -6.68 0.85
N GLY A 81 13.68 -7.01 0.31
CA GLY A 81 14.11 -8.40 0.14
C GLY A 81 13.20 -9.19 -0.79
N THR A 82 12.58 -8.52 -1.78
CA THR A 82 11.69 -9.14 -2.77
C THR A 82 12.27 -9.03 -4.18
N ASN A 83 11.59 -9.66 -5.14
CA ASN A 83 11.95 -9.60 -6.56
C ASN A 83 11.10 -8.54 -7.29
N TYR A 84 11.54 -8.17 -8.49
CA TYR A 84 10.72 -7.41 -9.43
C TYR A 84 10.68 -8.11 -10.79
N VAL A 85 9.61 -7.87 -11.55
CA VAL A 85 9.42 -8.42 -12.89
C VAL A 85 9.18 -7.29 -13.88
N ALA A 86 9.78 -7.37 -15.06
CA ALA A 86 9.49 -6.46 -16.16
C ALA A 86 8.15 -6.87 -16.81
N ARG A 87 7.24 -5.92 -16.99
CA ARG A 87 5.98 -6.09 -17.71
C ARG A 87 5.74 -4.88 -18.61
N SER A 88 5.83 -5.11 -19.92
CA SER A 88 5.76 -4.04 -20.92
C SER A 88 6.78 -2.92 -20.59
N SER A 89 6.33 -1.69 -20.36
CA SER A 89 7.15 -0.53 -20.01
C SER A 89 7.30 -0.28 -18.50
N TRP A 90 6.94 -1.25 -17.66
CA TRP A 90 6.93 -1.10 -16.21
C TRP A 90 7.69 -2.23 -15.51
N TYR A 91 8.22 -1.92 -14.34
CA TYR A 91 8.92 -2.86 -13.46
C TYR A 91 8.12 -3.00 -12.17
N VAL A 92 7.51 -4.18 -12.01
CA VAL A 92 6.59 -4.48 -10.91
C VAL A 92 7.37 -5.14 -9.79
N VAL A 93 7.51 -4.44 -8.67
CA VAL A 93 8.15 -4.95 -7.45
C VAL A 93 7.13 -5.72 -6.62
N ALA A 94 7.43 -6.97 -6.31
CA ALA A 94 6.58 -7.80 -5.48
C ALA A 94 6.49 -7.23 -4.06
N LEU A 95 5.26 -7.13 -3.54
CA LEU A 95 5.01 -6.68 -2.17
C LEU A 95 5.43 -7.76 -1.16
N PRO A 96 6.13 -7.40 -0.06
CA PRO A 96 6.27 -8.26 1.10
C PRO A 96 4.91 -8.74 1.62
N PRO A 97 4.82 -9.92 2.27
CA PRO A 97 3.56 -10.46 2.77
C PRO A 97 2.75 -9.49 3.63
N VAL A 98 3.43 -8.68 4.46
CA VAL A 98 2.80 -7.66 5.30
C VAL A 98 2.10 -6.58 4.46
N LEU A 99 2.77 -6.07 3.42
CA LEU A 99 2.19 -5.05 2.54
C LEU A 99 1.09 -5.63 1.65
N ARG A 100 1.28 -6.86 1.14
CA ARG A 100 0.25 -7.55 0.36
C ARG A 100 -1.03 -7.74 1.17
N ARG A 101 -0.88 -8.18 2.43
CA ARG A 101 -2.02 -8.32 3.34
C ARG A 101 -2.68 -6.98 3.66
N PHE A 102 -1.88 -5.94 3.87
CA PHE A 102 -2.38 -4.58 4.09
C PHE A 102 -3.24 -4.09 2.92
N VAL A 103 -2.78 -4.24 1.66
CA VAL A 103 -3.57 -3.85 0.47
C VAL A 103 -4.89 -4.61 0.43
N CYS A 104 -4.88 -5.93 0.61
CA CYS A 104 -6.10 -6.73 0.64
C CYS A 104 -7.06 -6.29 1.75
N ASP A 105 -6.58 -6.12 2.99
CA ASP A 105 -7.41 -5.69 4.11
C ASP A 105 -7.93 -4.25 3.92
N TYR A 106 -7.12 -3.35 3.32
CA TYR A 106 -7.53 -1.98 2.99
C TYR A 106 -8.63 -1.94 1.93
N ASP A 107 -8.50 -2.70 0.84
CA ASP A 107 -9.50 -2.78 -0.23
C ASP A 107 -10.83 -3.43 0.22
N LEU A 108 -10.81 -4.12 1.37
CA LEU A 108 -11.96 -4.67 2.08
C LEU A 108 -12.53 -3.73 3.16
N GLY A 109 -11.99 -2.52 3.31
CA GLY A 109 -12.48 -1.52 4.29
C GLY A 109 -12.03 -1.77 5.73
N ALA A 110 -10.96 -2.54 5.96
CA ALA A 110 -10.51 -2.86 7.31
C ALA A 110 -9.80 -1.71 8.05
N PHE A 111 -9.49 -0.61 7.34
CA PHE A 111 -8.77 0.56 7.86
C PHE A 111 -9.49 1.87 7.53
N PRO A 112 -10.67 2.13 8.13
CA PRO A 112 -11.47 3.32 7.84
C PRO A 112 -10.74 4.63 8.15
N ALA A 113 -9.82 4.63 9.14
CA ALA A 113 -9.01 5.80 9.47
C ALA A 113 -8.02 6.25 8.35
N LEU A 114 -7.83 5.42 7.33
CA LEU A 114 -6.99 5.69 6.16
C LEU A 114 -7.81 5.92 4.89
N GLU A 115 -9.14 5.95 4.99
CA GLU A 115 -10.01 6.31 3.87
C GLU A 115 -10.16 7.84 3.83
N ASP A 116 -10.04 8.39 2.63
CA ASP A 116 -10.31 9.80 2.38
C ASP A 116 -11.83 10.00 2.39
N HIS A 117 -12.40 10.14 3.59
CA HIS A 117 -13.77 10.60 3.73
C HIS A 117 -13.79 12.08 3.35
N GLN A 118 -13.92 12.37 2.07
CA GLN A 118 -14.42 13.66 1.63
C GLN A 118 -15.84 13.78 2.18
N VAL A 119 -15.96 14.36 3.38
CA VAL A 119 -17.22 14.87 3.90
C VAL A 119 -17.65 15.91 2.90
N GLN A 120 -18.58 15.54 2.02
CA GLN A 120 -19.35 16.51 1.25
C GLN A 120 -20.15 17.34 2.25
N VAL A 121 -19.55 18.41 2.75
CA VAL A 121 -20.31 19.50 3.36
C VAL A 121 -20.99 20.21 2.20
N SER A 122 -22.14 19.67 1.80
CA SER A 122 -23.11 20.45 1.01
C SER A 122 -23.59 21.57 1.93
N GLU A 123 -23.00 22.76 1.77
CA GLU A 123 -23.55 23.99 2.32
C GLU A 123 -25.05 24.06 1.99
N PRO A 124 -25.94 24.25 2.97
CA PRO A 124 -27.34 24.52 2.66
C PRO A 124 -27.40 25.91 2.05
N THR A 125 -27.58 25.98 0.73
CA THR A 125 -27.89 27.22 0.03
C THR A 125 -29.10 27.86 0.71
N PRO A 126 -28.99 29.06 1.31
CA PRO A 126 -30.13 29.70 1.92
C PRO A 126 -31.11 30.06 0.80
N HIS A 127 -32.35 29.62 0.96
CA HIS A 127 -33.49 30.05 0.15
C HIS A 127 -33.56 31.58 0.15
N ALA A 128 -33.16 32.19 -0.97
CA ALA A 128 -33.55 33.57 -1.27
C ALA A 128 -34.97 33.51 -1.84
N VAL A 129 -35.92 33.92 -1.00
CA VAL A 129 -37.31 34.20 -1.36
C VAL A 129 -37.30 35.52 -2.13
N ALA A 130 -37.90 35.53 -3.33
CA ALA A 130 -38.37 36.74 -4.01
C ALA A 130 -39.69 36.41 -4.70
#